data_AF-A0A0B7C0L6-F1
#
_entry.id   AF-A0A0B7C0L6-F1
#
_cell.length_a   1.000
_cell.length_b   1.000
_cell.length_c   1.000
_cell.angle_alpha   90.00
_cell.angle_beta   90.00
_cell.angle_gamma   90.00
#
_symmetry.space_group_name_H-M   'P 1'
#
loop_
_entity.id
_entity.type
_entity.pdbx_description
1 polymer ?
#
loop_
_entity_poly.entity_id
_entity_poly.type
_entity_poly.pdbx_seq_one_letter_code
_entity_poly.pdbx_strand_id
1 'polypeptide(L)' 'GYFDAPTGVKVDEGKAYNPYFPGGVISMPQQLFDEGIDYKDGTFASQTQQSKDVTTFLHWAAEPFHDTRKQ' A
#
# COMPACT_ATOMS: atom_id res chain seq x y z
N GLY A 1 -3.58 -4.28 5.30
CA GLY A 1 -4.56 -3.55 4.46
C GLY A 1 -5.42 -4.53 3.68
N TYR A 2 -4.77 -5.53 3.07
CA TYR A 2 -5.43 -6.75 2.62
C TYR A 2 -5.80 -7.64 3.81
N PHE A 3 -6.94 -8.32 3.71
CA PHE A 3 -7.47 -9.25 4.70
C PHE A 3 -8.22 -10.38 4.00
N ASP A 4 -8.46 -11.48 4.70
CA ASP A 4 -9.40 -12.49 4.24
C ASP A 4 -10.83 -11.92 4.18
N ALA A 5 -11.58 -12.36 3.17
CA ALA A 5 -12.95 -11.91 2.99
C ALA A 5 -13.83 -12.40 4.16
N PRO A 6 -14.63 -11.52 4.79
CA PRO A 6 -15.55 -11.94 5.84
C PRO A 6 -16.65 -12.84 5.26
N THR A 7 -17.28 -13.63 6.12
CA THR A 7 -18.35 -14.54 5.72
C THR A 7 -19.44 -13.81 4.93
N GLY A 8 -19.76 -14.33 3.73
CA GLY A 8 -20.80 -13.78 2.85
C GLY A 8 -20.30 -12.82 1.77
N VAL A 9 -19.02 -12.40 1.79
CA VAL A 9 -18.42 -11.60 0.71
C VAL A 9 -17.90 -12.54 -0.37
N LYS A 10 -18.41 -12.39 -1.60
CA LYS A 10 -17.89 -13.09 -2.78
C LYS A 10 -16.71 -12.32 -3.35
N VAL A 11 -15.56 -12.98 -3.40
CA VAL A 11 -14.36 -12.49 -4.09
C VAL A 11 -14.18 -13.36 -5.33
N ASP A 12 -14.32 -12.77 -6.51
CA ASP A 12 -14.09 -13.49 -7.77
C ASP A 12 -12.62 -13.88 -7.91
N GLU A 13 -12.37 -14.91 -8.72
CA GLU A 13 -11.02 -15.38 -9.01
C GLU A 13 -10.15 -14.25 -9.59
N GLY A 14 -8.92 -14.11 -9.07
CA GLY A 14 -7.99 -13.05 -9.44
C GLY A 14 -8.23 -11.69 -8.74
N LYS A 15 -9.23 -11.59 -7.86
CA LYS A 15 -9.45 -10.40 -7.02
C LYS A 15 -9.03 -10.65 -5.57
N ALA A 16 -8.78 -9.58 -4.84
CA ALA A 16 -8.43 -9.59 -3.42
C ALA A 16 -9.43 -8.76 -2.61
N TYR A 17 -9.62 -9.12 -1.35
CA TYR A 17 -10.44 -8.34 -0.43
C TYR A 17 -9.60 -7.28 0.29
N ASN A 18 -10.08 -6.05 0.28
CA ASN A 18 -9.51 -4.93 1.01
C ASN A 18 -10.65 -3.99 1.46
N PRO A 19 -10.94 -3.89 2.78
CA PRO A 19 -12.06 -3.10 3.30
C PRO A 19 -11.93 -1.60 3.05
N TYR A 20 -10.74 -1.10 2.71
CA TYR A 20 -10.51 0.31 2.40
C TYR A 20 -10.84 0.65 0.94
N PHE A 21 -10.93 -0.34 0.05
CA PHE A 21 -11.31 -0.12 -1.34
C PHE A 21 -12.84 0.01 -1.45
N PRO A 22 -13.38 0.96 -2.24
CA PRO A 22 -14.82 1.06 -2.45
C PRO A 22 -15.41 -0.26 -2.98
N GLY A 23 -16.36 -0.83 -2.24
CA GLY A 23 -16.94 -2.14 -2.55
C GLY A 23 -16.15 -3.35 -2.02
N GLY A 24 -15.04 -3.13 -1.32
CA GLY A 24 -14.29 -4.15 -0.58
C GLY A 24 -13.46 -5.11 -1.43
N VAL A 25 -13.65 -5.14 -2.76
CA VAL A 25 -12.98 -6.09 -3.66
C VAL A 25 -12.16 -5.32 -4.70
N ILE A 26 -10.86 -5.59 -4.77
CA ILE A 26 -9.90 -4.94 -5.65
C ILE A 26 -9.24 -5.97 -6.57
N SER A 27 -8.98 -5.62 -7.83
CA SER A 27 -8.28 -6.50 -8.80
C SER A 27 -6.75 -6.49 -8.65
N MET A 28 -6.22 -5.81 -7.64
CA MET A 28 -4.80 -5.72 -7.36
C MET A 28 -4.49 -6.67 -6.20
N PRO A 29 -3.65 -7.70 -6.40
CA PRO A 29 -3.24 -8.56 -5.29
C PRO A 29 -2.30 -7.79 -4.35
N GLN A 30 -2.10 -8.32 -3.14
CA GLN A 30 -1.14 -7.77 -2.21
C GLN A 30 0.26 -7.73 -2.85
N GLN A 31 0.86 -6.54 -2.90
CA GLN A 31 2.18 -6.32 -3.50
C GLN A 31 3.29 -6.20 -2.44
N LEU A 32 2.94 -5.69 -1.26
CA LEU A 32 3.90 -5.43 -0.19
C LEU A 32 3.88 -6.58 0.81
N PHE A 33 5.04 -7.20 0.98
CA PHE A 33 5.31 -8.27 1.93
C PHE A 33 6.54 -7.88 2.76
N ASP A 34 6.66 -8.43 3.97
CA ASP A 34 7.86 -8.25 4.77
C ASP A 34 9.09 -8.78 4.03
N GLU A 35 10.20 -8.05 4.10
CA GLU A 35 11.47 -8.36 3.42
C GLU A 35 11.35 -8.47 1.89
N GLY A 36 10.34 -7.83 1.29
CA GLY A 36 10.12 -7.85 -0.17
C GLY A 36 11.18 -7.08 -0.98
N ILE A 37 11.96 -6.21 -0.33
CA ILE A 37 13.06 -5.43 -0.92
C ILE A 37 14.18 -5.24 0.09
N ASP A 38 15.40 -5.00 -0.40
CA ASP A 38 16.54 -4.60 0.43
C ASP A 38 16.76 -3.08 0.32
N TYR A 39 16.64 -2.37 1.44
CA TYR A 39 16.94 -0.95 1.49
C TYR A 39 18.46 -0.70 1.51
N LYS A 40 18.90 0.31 0.76
CA LYS A 40 20.33 0.69 0.67
C LYS A 40 20.91 1.22 1.97
N ASP A 41 20.06 1.73 2.86
CA ASP A 41 20.44 2.29 4.16
C ASP A 41 20.38 1.27 5.30
N GLY A 42 20.01 0.01 5.01
CA GLY A 42 19.88 -1.05 6.00
C GLY A 42 18.59 -1.00 6.82
N THR A 43 17.61 -0.17 6.46
CA THR A 43 16.30 -0.16 7.12
C THR A 43 15.61 -1.52 6.92
N PHE A 44 14.98 -2.04 7.98
CA PHE A 44 14.21 -3.27 7.87
C PHE A 44 12.97 -3.06 7.00
N ALA A 45 12.87 -3.80 5.91
CA ALA A 45 11.78 -3.68 4.94
C ALA A 45 10.51 -4.39 5.40
N SER A 46 9.92 -3.96 6.52
CA SER A 46 8.57 -4.40 6.88
C SER A 46 7.52 -3.86 5.91
N GLN A 47 6.39 -4.54 5.80
CA GLN A 47 5.26 -4.11 4.99
C GLN A 47 4.81 -2.68 5.36
N THR A 48 4.76 -2.36 6.66
CA THR A 48 4.34 -1.04 7.14
C THR A 48 5.35 0.04 6.78
N GLN A 49 6.65 -0.25 6.88
CA GLN A 49 7.72 0.67 6.51
C GLN A 49 7.68 0.96 5.00
N GLN A 50 7.63 -0.08 4.17
CA GLN A 50 7.50 0.05 2.72
C GLN A 50 6.25 0.86 2.33
N SER A 51 5.11 0.59 2.98
CA SER A 51 3.85 1.32 2.71
C SER A 51 3.99 2.81 3.01
N LYS A 52 4.66 3.17 4.11
CA LYS A 52 4.89 4.57 4.51
C LYS A 52 5.79 5.29 3.51
N ASP A 53 6.89 4.65 3.11
CA ASP A 53 7.88 5.27 2.23
C ASP A 53 7.31 5.48 0.82
N VAL A 54 6.60 4.48 0.27
CA VAL A 54 5.92 4.60 -1.03
C VAL A 54 4.85 5.69 -0.99
N THR A 55 4.04 5.76 0.07
CA THR A 55 3.01 6.81 0.19
C THR A 55 3.63 8.20 0.29
N THR A 56 4.74 8.34 1.01
CA THR A 56 5.48 9.61 1.12
C THR A 56 6.06 10.04 -0.23
N PHE A 57 6.64 9.10 -0.98
CA PHE A 57 7.13 9.35 -2.32
C PHE A 57 6.01 9.76 -3.28
N LEU A 58 4.85 9.07 -3.24
CA LEU A 58 3.68 9.44 -4.06
C LEU A 58 3.14 10.82 -3.71
N HIS A 59 3.16 11.21 -2.43
CA HIS A 59 2.76 12.55 -2.01
C HIS A 59 3.70 13.61 -2.59
N TRP A 60 5.01 13.40 -2.49
CA TRP A 60 5.99 14.29 -3.13
C TRP A 60 5.82 14.35 -4.65
N ALA A 61 5.59 13.22 -5.32
CA ALA A 61 5.39 13.17 -6.77
C ALA A 61 4.13 13.92 -7.21
N ALA A 62 3.07 13.90 -6.38
CA ALA A 62 1.84 14.65 -6.62
C ALA A 62 2.00 16.15 -6.29
N GLU A 63 2.80 16.50 -5.28
CA GLU A 63 3.01 17.87 -4.81
C GLU A 63 4.51 18.19 -4.59
N PRO A 64 5.30 18.39 -5.67
CA PRO A 64 6.75 18.55 -5.54
C PRO A 64 7.17 19.88 -4.89
N PHE A 65 6.28 20.88 -4.88
CA PHE A 65 6.50 22.20 -4.26
C PHE A 65 5.94 22.30 -2.84
N HIS A 66 5.53 21.18 -2.24
CA HIS A 66 4.92 21.14 -0.90
C HIS A 66 5.73 21.93 0.14
N ASP A 67 7.06 21.74 0.15
CA ASP A 67 7.93 22.34 1.16
C ASP A 67 8.09 23.86 0.94
N THR A 68 8.34 24.29 -0.29
CA THR A 68 8.46 25.71 -0.65
C THR A 68 7.13 26.46 -0.46
N ARG A 69 5.99 25.81 -0.70
CA ARG A 69 4.66 26.40 -0.49
C ARG A 69 4.37 26.67 0.99
N LYS A 70 4.96 25.88 1.90
CA LYS A 70 4.71 25.94 3.34
C LYS A 70 5.77 26.72 4.14
N GLN A 71 6.90 27.07 3.52
CA GLN A 71 7.88 28.01 4.09
C GLN A 71 7.29 29.42 4.20
#